data_AF-X1EZ17-F1
#
_entry.id   AF-X1EZ17-F1
#
_cell.length_a   1.000
_cell.length_b   1.000
_cell.length_c   1.000
_cell.angle_alpha   90.00
_cell.angle_beta   90.00
_cell.angle_gamma   90.00
#
_symmetry.space_group_name_H-M   'P 1'
#
loop_
_entity.id
_entity.type
_entity.pdbx_description
1 polymer ?
#
loop_
_entity_poly.entity_id
_entity_poly.type
_entity_poly.pdbx_seq_one_letter_code
_entity_poly.pdbx_strand_id
1 'polypeptide(L)'
;MTESKSISVKVKKDVPFISRIRRNHGLEHATLHVLSKKYPKQSMAGHSDVGGFWVIGDVSLEDVYEAVEEALTRLRNGEKNLAVHRNCGTNFVTSGVLAGLAAVVAMVGVGRRTRDKLERLPFAMFFA
;
A
#
# COMPACT_ATOMS: atom_id res chain seq x y z
N MET A 1 -21.56 23.12 -26.00
CA MET A 1 -20.47 22.23 -26.46
C MET A 1 -19.26 22.49 -25.57
N THR A 2 -19.05 21.68 -24.55
CA THR A 2 -17.85 21.71 -23.71
C THR A 2 -17.18 20.36 -23.86
N GLU A 3 -16.07 20.32 -24.61
CA GLU A 3 -15.25 19.12 -24.75
C GLU A 3 -14.59 18.77 -23.41
N SER A 4 -14.96 17.60 -22.87
CA SER A 4 -14.24 16.97 -21.76
C SER A 4 -12.92 16.43 -22.30
N LYS A 5 -11.81 17.11 -22.01
CA LYS A 5 -10.47 16.64 -22.34
C LYS A 5 -10.08 15.56 -21.31
N SER A 6 -10.23 14.29 -21.69
CA SER A 6 -9.83 13.17 -20.83
C SER A 6 -8.30 13.06 -20.81
N ILE A 7 -7.72 13.24 -19.62
CA ILE A 7 -6.29 13.06 -19.39
C ILE A 7 -6.04 11.54 -19.32
N SER A 8 -5.55 10.96 -20.42
CA SER A 8 -5.11 9.55 -20.43
C SER A 8 -3.68 9.45 -19.92
N VAL A 9 -3.52 9.18 -18.62
CA VAL A 9 -2.21 8.83 -18.05
C VAL A 9 -1.90 7.38 -18.40
N LYS A 10 -1.11 7.16 -19.45
CA LYS A 10 -0.57 5.82 -19.78
C LYS A 10 0.56 5.45 -18.82
N VAL A 11 0.22 4.83 -17.69
CA VAL A 11 1.20 4.17 -16.82
C VAL A 11 1.63 2.85 -17.48
N LYS A 12 2.86 2.76 -18.00
CA LYS A 12 3.42 1.47 -18.44
C LYS A 12 3.51 0.54 -17.23
N LYS A 13 2.66 -0.50 -17.18
CA LYS A 13 2.64 -1.50 -16.10
C LYS A 13 3.92 -2.35 -16.04
N ASP A 14 4.69 -2.37 -17.13
CA ASP A 14 5.78 -3.33 -17.35
C ASP A 14 7.17 -2.68 -17.29
N VAL A 15 7.36 -1.70 -16.41
CA VAL A 15 8.74 -1.31 -16.05
C VAL A 15 9.35 -2.50 -15.29
N PRO A 16 10.42 -3.16 -15.79
CA PRO A 16 10.84 -4.48 -15.31
C PRO A 16 11.07 -4.55 -13.79
N PHE A 17 11.67 -3.51 -13.22
CA PHE A 17 11.94 -3.42 -11.78
C PHE A 17 10.67 -3.26 -10.94
N ILE A 18 9.73 -2.41 -11.36
CA ILE A 18 8.46 -2.20 -10.67
C ILE A 18 7.63 -3.48 -10.68
N SER A 19 7.59 -4.17 -11.83
CA SER A 19 6.90 -5.46 -11.96
C SER A 19 7.51 -6.54 -11.05
N ARG A 20 8.84 -6.54 -10.86
CA ARG A 20 9.51 -7.48 -9.94
C ARG A 20 9.19 -7.16 -8.48
N ILE A 21 9.30 -5.90 -8.06
CA ILE A 21 8.93 -5.47 -6.70
C ILE A 21 7.49 -5.85 -6.40
N ARG A 22 6.54 -5.57 -7.31
CA ARG A 22 5.12 -5.91 -7.11
C ARG A 22 4.86 -7.40 -6.96
N ARG A 23 5.60 -8.25 -7.68
CA ARG A 23 5.48 -9.71 -7.56
C ARG A 23 6.04 -10.21 -6.23
N ASN A 24 7.22 -9.72 -5.84
CA ASN A 24 7.85 -10.07 -4.56
C ASN A 24 6.95 -9.64 -3.39
N HIS A 25 6.44 -8.40 -3.44
CA HIS A 25 5.54 -7.83 -2.45
C HIS A 25 4.19 -8.58 -2.39
N GLY A 26 3.66 -9.02 -3.52
CA GLY A 26 2.47 -9.87 -3.53
C GLY A 26 2.71 -11.24 -2.87
N LEU A 27 3.87 -11.84 -3.10
CA LEU A 27 4.25 -13.10 -2.46
C LEU A 27 4.49 -12.93 -0.95
N GLU A 28 5.10 -11.83 -0.52
CA GLU A 28 5.25 -11.47 0.90
C GLU A 28 3.88 -11.42 1.60
N HIS A 29 2.92 -10.66 1.07
CA HIS A 29 1.57 -10.59 1.66
C HIS A 29 0.91 -11.95 1.75
N ALA A 30 1.02 -12.75 0.69
CA ALA A 30 0.41 -14.07 0.68
C ALA A 30 1.07 -14.99 1.73
N THR A 31 2.39 -14.89 1.90
CA THR A 31 3.14 -15.63 2.92
C THR A 31 2.71 -15.22 4.32
N LEU A 32 2.59 -13.91 4.60
CA LEU A 32 2.10 -13.41 5.89
C LEU A 32 0.64 -13.83 6.16
N HIS A 33 -0.22 -13.90 5.15
CA HIS A 33 -1.58 -14.44 5.28
C HIS A 33 -1.58 -15.92 5.67
N VAL A 34 -0.68 -16.73 5.11
CA VAL A 34 -0.54 -18.14 5.49
C VAL A 34 0.01 -18.25 6.93
N LEU A 35 1.10 -17.55 7.23
CA LEU A 35 1.73 -17.56 8.56
C LEU A 35 0.77 -17.08 9.65
N SER A 36 -0.01 -16.02 9.42
CA SER A 36 -0.97 -15.50 10.39
C SER A 36 -2.09 -16.49 10.75
N LYS A 37 -2.41 -17.45 9.87
CA LYS A 37 -3.32 -18.54 10.21
C LYS A 37 -2.67 -19.55 11.15
N LYS A 38 -1.38 -19.85 10.96
CA LYS A 38 -0.60 -20.76 11.81
C LYS A 38 -0.27 -20.11 13.17
N TYR A 39 -0.04 -18.79 13.16
CA TYR A 39 0.39 -17.98 14.31
C TYR A 39 -0.55 -16.80 14.60
N PRO A 40 -1.80 -17.04 15.03
CA PRO A 40 -2.83 -15.99 15.14
C PRO A 40 -2.56 -14.93 16.21
N LYS A 41 -1.63 -15.18 17.14
CA LYS A 41 -1.29 -14.28 18.24
C LYS A 41 0.05 -13.57 18.08
N GLN A 42 0.79 -13.87 17.00
CA GLN A 42 2.08 -13.25 16.74
C GLN A 42 1.92 -12.13 15.73
N SER A 43 2.55 -11.00 16.04
CA SER A 43 2.69 -9.91 15.07
C SER A 43 3.88 -10.21 14.18
N MET A 44 3.65 -10.15 12.87
CA MET A 44 4.69 -10.30 11.86
C MET A 44 4.60 -9.12 10.89
N ALA A 45 5.76 -8.71 10.38
CA ALA A 45 5.87 -7.70 9.34
C ALA A 45 6.65 -8.25 8.16
N GLY A 46 6.48 -7.61 7.00
CA GLY A 46 7.24 -7.94 5.81
C GLY A 46 7.83 -6.69 5.16
N HIS A 47 8.89 -6.92 4.41
CA HIS A 47 9.52 -5.91 3.56
C HIS A 47 9.93 -6.55 2.23
N SER A 48 9.66 -5.87 1.11
CA SER A 48 9.94 -6.38 -0.24
C SER A 48 10.69 -5.38 -1.07
N ASP A 49 11.60 -5.89 -1.90
CA ASP A 49 12.36 -5.11 -2.86
C ASP A 49 12.50 -5.84 -4.20
N VAL A 50 13.45 -5.43 -5.04
CA VAL A 50 13.72 -6.07 -6.33
C VAL A 50 14.32 -7.48 -6.20
N GLY A 51 15.00 -7.78 -5.09
CA GLY A 51 15.72 -9.02 -4.83
C GLY A 51 14.82 -10.11 -4.23
N GLY A 52 13.83 -9.73 -3.43
CA GLY A 52 12.91 -10.65 -2.80
C GLY A 52 12.09 -9.97 -1.72
N PHE A 53 11.95 -10.64 -0.60
CA PHE A 53 11.31 -10.09 0.60
C PHE A 53 11.88 -10.71 1.87
N TRP A 54 11.61 -10.04 2.99
CA TRP A 54 11.97 -10.44 4.34
C TRP A 54 10.70 -10.58 5.18
N VAL A 55 10.71 -11.54 6.10
CA VAL A 55 9.71 -11.68 7.16
C VAL A 55 10.38 -11.31 8.48
N ILE A 56 9.72 -10.46 9.26
CA ILE A 56 10.19 -9.98 10.55
C ILE A 56 9.20 -10.47 11.60
N GLY A 57 9.63 -11.39 12.46
CA GLY A 57 8.81 -12.00 13.49
C GLY A 57 9.49 -13.22 14.12
N ASP A 58 8.89 -13.74 15.19
CA ASP A 58 9.34 -14.95 15.86
C ASP A 58 8.71 -16.20 15.21
N VAL A 59 9.31 -16.63 14.10
CA VAL A 59 8.84 -17.74 13.27
C VAL A 59 10.04 -18.60 12.82
N SER A 60 9.86 -19.92 12.79
CA SER A 60 10.91 -20.82 12.30
C SER A 60 11.14 -20.68 10.79
N LEU A 61 12.34 -21.01 10.34
CA LEU A 61 12.68 -20.95 8.92
C LEU A 61 11.85 -21.97 8.11
N GLU A 62 11.61 -23.15 8.69
CA GLU A 62 10.81 -24.22 8.11
C GLU A 62 9.37 -23.74 7.85
N ASP A 63 8.78 -23.03 8.81
CA ASP A 63 7.43 -22.51 8.68
C ASP A 63 7.33 -21.39 7.65
N VAL A 64 8.37 -20.55 7.56
CA VAL A 64 8.45 -19.56 6.48
C VAL A 64 8.53 -20.28 5.13
N TYR A 65 9.37 -21.31 4.99
CA TYR A 65 9.51 -22.05 3.74
C TYR A 65 8.17 -22.69 3.30
N GLU A 66 7.51 -23.42 4.21
CA GLU A 66 6.18 -24.00 3.97
C GLU A 66 5.16 -22.94 3.56
N ALA A 67 5.14 -21.82 4.28
CA ALA A 67 4.20 -20.73 4.00
C ALA A 67 4.45 -20.08 2.64
N VAL A 68 5.71 -19.94 2.22
CA VAL A 68 6.07 -19.40 0.90
C VAL A 68 5.63 -20.34 -0.21
N GLU A 69 5.85 -21.65 -0.08
CA GLU A 69 5.40 -22.62 -1.07
C GLU A 69 3.87 -22.67 -1.18
N GLU A 70 3.16 -22.67 -0.05
CA GLU A 70 1.70 -22.61 -0.05
C GLU A 70 1.22 -21.31 -0.69
N ALA A 71 1.74 -20.16 -0.26
CA ALA A 71 1.38 -18.85 -0.78
C ALA A 71 1.59 -18.75 -2.29
N LEU A 72 2.74 -19.21 -2.79
CA LEU A 72 3.06 -19.21 -4.21
C LEU A 72 2.11 -20.11 -5.01
N THR A 73 1.82 -21.30 -4.49
CA THR A 73 0.89 -22.25 -5.12
C THR A 73 -0.51 -21.66 -5.22
N ARG A 74 -1.02 -21.08 -4.13
CA ARG A 74 -2.34 -20.45 -4.07
C ARG A 74 -2.45 -19.22 -4.97
N LEU A 75 -1.41 -18.39 -5.02
CA LEU A 75 -1.34 -17.26 -5.96
C LEU A 75 -1.36 -17.71 -7.42
N ARG A 76 -0.62 -18.79 -7.76
CA ARG A 76 -0.63 -19.39 -9.11
C ARG A 76 -1.99 -19.99 -9.46
N ASN A 77 -2.70 -20.54 -8.48
CA ASN A 77 -4.07 -21.05 -8.63
C ASN A 77 -5.13 -19.93 -8.72
N GLY A 78 -4.72 -18.66 -8.65
CA GLY A 78 -5.59 -17.50 -8.90
C GLY A 78 -6.15 -16.82 -7.65
N GLU A 79 -5.70 -17.20 -6.44
CA GLU A 79 -6.10 -16.57 -5.18
C GLU A 79 -5.46 -15.19 -4.96
N LYS A 80 -5.69 -14.25 -5.89
CA LYS A 80 -5.05 -12.93 -5.94
C LYS A 80 -5.28 -12.07 -4.69
N ASN A 81 -6.35 -12.33 -3.93
CA ASN A 81 -6.64 -11.62 -2.68
C ASN A 81 -5.57 -11.84 -1.60
N LEU A 82 -4.79 -12.93 -1.70
CA LEU A 82 -3.66 -13.15 -0.80
C LEU A 82 -2.51 -12.17 -1.05
N ALA A 83 -2.39 -11.62 -2.26
CA ALA A 83 -1.33 -10.66 -2.60
C ALA A 83 -1.58 -9.24 -2.07
N VAL A 84 -2.69 -9.02 -1.36
CA VAL A 84 -3.08 -7.71 -0.83
C VAL A 84 -3.39 -7.81 0.66
N HIS A 85 -2.88 -6.84 1.41
CA HIS A 85 -3.12 -6.70 2.84
C HIS A 85 -3.66 -5.30 3.15
N ARG A 86 -4.59 -5.22 4.11
CA ARG A 86 -5.24 -3.95 4.49
C ARG A 86 -4.23 -2.94 5.01
N ASN A 87 -3.27 -3.41 5.81
CA ASN A 87 -2.22 -2.59 6.43
C ASN A 87 -0.94 -2.52 5.58
N CYS A 88 -1.04 -2.51 4.25
CA CYS A 88 0.11 -2.34 3.39
C CYS A 88 0.72 -0.94 3.52
N GLY A 89 2.05 -0.84 3.62
CA GLY A 89 2.78 0.43 3.64
C GLY A 89 2.40 1.38 2.49
N THR A 90 2.18 0.84 1.28
CA THR A 90 1.78 1.65 0.13
C THR A 90 0.39 2.26 0.28
N ASN A 91 -0.52 1.63 1.05
CA ASN A 91 -1.83 2.21 1.34
C ASN A 91 -1.69 3.45 2.21
N PHE A 92 -0.85 3.39 3.26
CA PHE A 92 -0.60 4.53 4.15
C PHE A 92 0.07 5.69 3.42
N VAL A 93 1.05 5.40 2.56
CA VAL A 93 1.69 6.44 1.73
C VAL A 93 0.68 7.06 0.77
N THR A 94 -0.12 6.23 0.09
CA THR A 94 -1.13 6.73 -0.87
C THR A 94 -2.18 7.59 -0.16
N SER A 95 -2.72 7.12 0.96
CA SER A 95 -3.72 7.87 1.72
C SER A 95 -3.13 9.17 2.28
N GLY A 96 -1.92 9.13 2.86
CA GLY A 96 -1.27 10.31 3.41
C GLY A 96 -0.97 11.38 2.35
N VAL A 97 -0.54 10.96 1.15
CA VAL A 97 -0.33 11.90 0.02
C VAL A 97 -1.66 12.51 -0.43
N LEU A 98 -2.71 11.70 -0.60
CA LEU A 98 -4.03 12.20 -1.02
C LEU A 98 -4.63 13.16 0.02
N ALA A 99 -4.54 12.81 1.29
CA ALA A 99 -4.94 13.63 2.42
C ALA A 99 -4.20 14.98 2.42
N GLY A 100 -2.87 14.95 2.27
CA GLY A 100 -2.06 16.17 2.19
C GLY A 100 -2.44 17.05 1.00
N LEU A 101 -2.69 16.47 -0.18
CA LEU A 101 -3.16 17.21 -1.34
C LEU A 101 -4.53 17.84 -1.11
N ALA A 102 -5.46 17.10 -0.49
CA ALA A 102 -6.79 17.61 -0.18
C ALA A 102 -6.73 18.77 0.83
N ALA A 103 -5.85 18.67 1.84
CA ALA A 103 -5.57 19.75 2.78
C ALA A 103 -5.00 20.99 2.08
N VAL A 104 -4.08 20.82 1.11
CA VAL A 104 -3.58 21.94 0.29
C VAL A 104 -4.71 22.60 -0.49
N VAL A 105 -5.58 21.81 -1.13
CA VAL A 105 -6.75 22.32 -1.87
C VAL A 105 -7.71 23.07 -0.94
N ALA A 106 -7.96 22.56 0.26
CA ALA A 106 -8.81 23.20 1.26
C ALA A 106 -8.31 24.60 1.68
N MET A 107 -7.00 24.84 1.58
CA MET A 107 -6.35 26.11 1.91
C MET A 107 -6.26 27.09 0.73
N VAL A 108 -6.68 26.70 -0.49
CA VAL A 108 -6.67 27.61 -1.67
C VAL A 108 -7.59 28.81 -1.43
N GLY A 109 -7.09 30.02 -1.70
CA GLY A 109 -7.84 31.26 -1.56
C GLY A 109 -7.98 31.78 -0.12
N VAL A 110 -7.27 31.20 0.84
CA VAL A 110 -7.16 31.75 2.20
C VAL A 110 -6.45 33.10 2.19
N GLY A 111 -6.97 34.04 2.98
CA GLY A 111 -6.41 35.38 3.13
C GLY A 111 -5.02 35.41 3.78
N ARG A 112 -4.37 36.58 3.74
CA ARG A 112 -2.99 36.75 4.24
C ARG A 112 -2.91 36.81 5.77
N ARG A 113 -4.03 37.08 6.45
CA ARG A 113 -4.07 37.22 7.91
C ARG A 113 -4.00 35.83 8.55
N THR A 114 -3.33 35.76 9.70
CA THR A 114 -3.21 34.52 10.48
C THR A 114 -4.56 33.98 10.95
N ARG A 115 -5.54 34.87 11.24
CA ARG A 115 -6.93 34.48 11.56
C ARG A 115 -7.61 33.72 10.42
N ASP A 116 -7.52 34.21 9.18
CA ASP A 116 -8.12 33.58 8.00
C ASP A 116 -7.58 32.15 7.77
N LYS A 117 -6.31 31.92 8.11
CA LYS A 117 -5.70 30.58 8.07
C LYS A 117 -6.22 29.68 9.18
N LEU A 118 -6.36 30.21 10.40
CA LEU A 118 -6.81 29.48 11.58
C LEU A 118 -8.27 29.02 11.45
N GLU A 119 -9.14 29.89 10.91
CA GLU A 119 -10.56 29.59 10.65
C GLU A 119 -10.74 28.46 9.62
N ARG A 120 -9.74 28.24 8.76
CA ARG A 120 -9.74 27.21 7.72
C ARG A 120 -9.17 25.86 8.19
N LEU A 121 -8.47 25.82 9.33
CA LEU A 121 -7.83 24.60 9.84
C LEU A 121 -8.82 23.45 10.13
N PRO A 122 -10.01 23.68 10.73
CA PRO A 122 -10.98 22.60 10.93
C PRO A 122 -11.40 21.94 9.62
N PHE A 123 -11.56 22.74 8.56
CA PHE A 123 -11.89 22.24 7.23
C PHE A 123 -10.72 21.48 6.62
N ALA A 124 -9.49 21.99 6.71
CA ALA A 124 -8.31 21.30 6.21
C ALA A 124 -8.04 19.98 6.94
N MET A 125 -8.24 19.92 8.26
CA MET A 125 -8.08 18.70 9.06
C MET A 125 -9.14 17.64 8.73
N PHE A 126 -10.35 18.05 8.34
CA PHE A 126 -11.40 17.10 7.94
C PHE A 126 -11.04 16.31 6.67
N PHE A 127 -10.23 16.88 5.79
CA PHE A 127 -9.76 16.22 4.55
C PHE A 127 -8.38 15.57 4.68
N ALA A 128 -7.73 15.70 5.84
CA ALA A 128 -6.38 15.21 6.12
C ALA A 128 -6.37 13.84 6.81
#